data_AF-A0A517L2D6-F1
#
_entry.id   AF-A0A517L2D6-F1
#
_cell.length_a   1.000
_cell.length_b   1.000
_cell.length_c   1.000
_cell.angle_alpha   90.00
_cell.angle_beta   90.00
_cell.angle_gamma   90.00
#
_symmetry.space_group_name_H-M   'P 1'
#
loop_
_entity.id
_entity.type
_entity.pdbx_description
1 polymer ?
#
loop_
_entity_poly.entity_id
_entity_poly.type
_entity_poly.pdbx_seq_one_letter_code
_entity_poly.pdbx_strand_id
1 'polypeptide(L)'
;MRRITLYFPQASRPVCIAWLLDELYFPCSVMFPDRENGKAPQAFKARTRVQQWVHAAKSMFILHALATTYARWLSPQRAQDHGDTQELEKNPSVNMQEDFNRLDKGLEKWKTGFLVGKTLVDADIMVHVSVQYISARALGIRGVDTKKGKNVAEWVDSARRVMGTRKLWIRRGLYCPLGYVGYWWITWDHGKLLTSVICVYFGFT
;
A
#
# COMPACT_ATOMS: atom_id res chain seq x y z
N MET A 1 -28.26 15.39 6.37
CA MET A 1 -26.95 15.24 5.70
C MET A 1 -25.86 15.22 6.79
N ARG A 2 -24.93 14.27 6.81
CA ARG A 2 -23.89 14.20 7.87
C ARG A 2 -22.79 15.22 7.56
N ARG A 3 -22.48 16.11 8.52
CA ARG A 3 -21.40 17.10 8.39
C ARG A 3 -20.05 16.39 8.45
N ILE A 4 -19.16 16.66 7.49
CA ILE A 4 -17.80 16.12 7.46
C ILE A 4 -16.90 17.05 8.27
N THR A 5 -16.16 16.51 9.23
CA THR A 5 -15.16 17.28 9.99
C THR A 5 -13.76 16.85 9.58
N LEU A 6 -12.99 17.80 9.06
CA LEU A 6 -11.58 17.63 8.71
C LEU A 6 -10.70 18.15 9.84
N TYR A 7 -9.82 17.30 10.36
CA TYR A 7 -8.84 17.70 11.38
C TYR A 7 -7.53 18.07 10.68
N PHE A 8 -7.08 19.30 10.91
CA PHE A 8 -5.90 19.89 10.27
C PHE A 8 -4.75 20.06 11.27
N PRO A 9 -3.83 19.09 11.39
CA PRO A 9 -2.62 19.22 12.20
C PRO A 9 -1.52 20.06 11.50
N GLN A 10 -1.88 21.05 10.66
CA GLN A 10 -0.95 21.87 9.84
C GLN A 10 -0.05 21.09 8.86
N ALA A 11 -0.46 19.88 8.43
CA ALA A 11 0.14 19.23 7.27
C ALA A 11 -0.59 19.65 6.00
N SER A 12 0.09 19.83 4.86
CA SER A 12 -0.49 20.35 3.61
C SER A 12 -1.61 19.50 3.01
N ARG A 13 -1.71 18.21 3.34
CA ARG A 13 -2.54 17.24 2.61
C ARG A 13 -4.06 17.38 2.75
N PRO A 14 -4.63 17.77 3.91
CA PRO A 14 -6.07 17.97 4.03
C PRO A 14 -6.55 19.21 3.26
N VAL A 15 -5.65 20.12 2.83
CA VAL A 15 -6.04 21.31 2.04
C VAL A 15 -6.65 20.91 0.70
N CYS A 16 -6.08 19.89 0.04
CA CYS A 16 -6.62 19.39 -1.22
C CYS A 16 -8.00 18.75 -1.04
N ILE A 17 -8.23 18.09 0.10
CA ILE A 17 -9.54 17.48 0.41
C ILE A 17 -10.56 18.57 0.75
N ALA A 18 -10.17 19.58 1.53
CA ALA A 18 -11.06 20.71 1.81
C ALA A 18 -11.43 21.45 0.53
N TRP A 19 -10.46 21.72 -0.35
CA TRP A 19 -10.73 22.35 -1.65
C TRP A 19 -11.67 21.48 -2.50
N LEU A 20 -11.41 20.17 -2.61
CA LEU A 20 -12.30 19.26 -3.35
C LEU A 20 -13.73 19.25 -2.78
N LEU A 21 -13.88 19.25 -1.45
CA LEU A 21 -15.20 19.28 -0.83
C LEU A 21 -15.93 20.62 -1.07
N ASP A 22 -15.18 21.72 -1.12
CA ASP A 22 -15.70 23.05 -1.44
C ASP A 22 -16.21 23.13 -2.88
N GLU A 23 -15.44 22.64 -3.86
CA GLU A 23 -15.83 22.56 -5.27
C GLU A 23 -17.07 21.68 -5.49
N LEU A 24 -17.23 20.61 -4.69
CA LEU A 24 -18.39 19.74 -4.74
C LEU A 24 -19.58 20.26 -3.92
N TYR A 25 -19.47 21.47 -3.36
CA TYR A 25 -20.48 22.08 -2.48
C TYR A 25 -20.87 21.20 -1.28
N PHE A 26 -19.96 20.36 -0.80
CA PHE A 26 -20.18 19.54 0.39
C PHE A 26 -19.79 20.31 1.66
N PRO A 27 -20.72 20.54 2.61
CA PRO A 27 -20.43 21.29 3.82
C PRO A 27 -19.42 20.54 4.69
N CYS A 28 -18.22 21.11 4.83
CA CYS A 28 -17.18 20.59 5.70
C CYS A 28 -16.80 21.58 6.80
N SER A 29 -16.48 21.08 7.98
CA SER A 29 -15.93 21.85 9.09
C SER A 29 -14.46 21.54 9.23
N VAL A 30 -13.62 22.57 9.19
CA VAL A 30 -12.18 22.46 9.38
C VAL A 30 -11.85 22.77 10.84
N MET A 31 -11.26 21.80 11.54
CA MET A 31 -10.86 21.93 12.94
C MET A 31 -9.35 21.87 13.06
N PHE A 32 -8.77 22.87 13.71
CA PHE A 32 -7.35 22.92 14.07
C PHE A 32 -7.23 22.55 15.55
N PRO A 33 -6.84 21.32 15.88
CA PRO A 33 -6.63 20.96 17.29
C PRO A 33 -5.42 21.70 17.86
N ASP A 34 -5.54 22.18 19.10
CA ASP A 34 -4.45 22.83 19.82
C ASP A 34 -3.23 21.92 19.94
N ARG A 35 -2.03 22.49 19.97
CA ARG A 35 -0.79 21.73 20.11
C ARG A 35 -0.47 21.52 21.58
N GLU A 36 -0.18 20.29 21.95
CA GLU A 36 0.35 19.93 23.27
C GLU A 36 1.88 19.98 23.18
N ASN A 37 2.53 20.92 23.86
CA ASN A 37 4.00 21.11 23.85
C ASN A 37 4.59 21.24 22.43
N GLY A 38 3.92 21.99 21.55
CA GLY A 38 4.35 22.19 20.16
C GLY A 38 4.19 20.95 19.27
N LYS A 39 3.53 19.88 19.74
CA LYS A 39 3.24 18.66 18.98
C LYS A 39 1.73 18.49 18.78
N ALA A 40 1.34 17.72 17.78
CA ALA A 40 -0.07 17.34 17.63
C ALA A 40 -0.53 16.59 18.90
N PRO A 41 -1.80 16.75 19.34
CA PRO A 41 -2.30 16.09 20.53
C PRO A 41 -2.02 14.60 20.55
N GLN A 42 -1.68 14.08 21.73
CA GLN A 42 -1.36 12.67 21.89
C GLN A 42 -2.51 11.75 21.44
N ALA A 43 -3.76 12.22 21.58
CA ALA A 43 -4.96 11.52 21.12
C ALA A 43 -4.92 11.15 19.62
N PHE A 44 -4.22 11.94 18.77
CA PHE A 44 -4.10 11.66 17.35
C PHE A 44 -2.95 10.74 16.99
N LYS A 45 -2.02 10.45 17.92
CA LYS A 45 -0.76 9.75 17.59
C LYS A 45 -0.97 8.41 16.91
N ALA A 46 -1.91 7.59 17.41
CA ALA A 46 -2.23 6.30 16.81
C ALA A 46 -2.85 6.47 15.41
N ARG A 47 -3.88 7.32 15.28
CA ARG A 47 -4.56 7.60 14.00
C ARG A 47 -3.61 8.15 12.95
N THR A 48 -2.77 9.12 13.31
CA THR A 48 -1.77 9.70 12.41
C THR A 48 -0.76 8.65 11.96
N ARG A 49 -0.33 7.74 12.85
CA ARG A 49 0.57 6.64 12.48
C ARG A 49 -0.10 5.66 11.52
N VAL A 50 -1.39 5.34 11.72
CA VAL A 50 -2.15 4.52 10.76
C VAL A 50 -2.16 5.20 9.40
N GLN A 51 -2.50 6.49 9.33
CA GLN A 51 -2.53 7.24 8.08
C GLN A 51 -1.15 7.31 7.40
N GLN A 52 -0.07 7.52 8.17
CA GLN A 52 1.29 7.53 7.63
C GLN A 52 1.62 6.21 6.90
N TRP A 53 1.27 5.07 7.49
CA TRP A 53 1.50 3.77 6.86
C TRP A 53 0.58 3.51 5.67
N VAL A 54 -0.69 3.93 5.73
CA VAL A 54 -1.61 3.85 4.59
C VAL A 54 -1.10 4.68 3.42
N HIS A 55 -0.55 5.88 3.69
CA HIS A 55 0.07 6.71 2.66
C HIS A 55 1.38 6.10 2.14
N ALA A 56 2.21 5.56 3.01
CA ALA A 56 3.42 4.84 2.60
C ALA A 56 3.06 3.66 1.68
N ALA A 57 2.04 2.86 2.02
CA ALA A 57 1.55 1.77 1.19
C ALA A 57 1.22 2.23 -0.24
N LYS A 58 0.46 3.33 -0.37
CA LYS A 58 0.03 3.87 -1.67
C LYS A 58 1.18 4.50 -2.46
N SER A 59 1.95 5.38 -1.81
CA SER A 59 2.88 6.29 -2.48
C SER A 59 4.32 5.80 -2.53
N MET A 60 4.71 4.86 -1.67
CA MET A 60 6.06 4.29 -1.68
C MET A 60 5.98 2.87 -2.25
N PHE A 61 5.36 1.95 -1.53
CA PHE A 61 5.36 0.53 -1.92
C PHE A 61 4.70 0.31 -3.30
N ILE A 62 3.41 0.63 -3.44
CA ILE A 62 2.68 0.37 -4.69
C ILE A 62 3.16 1.26 -5.83
N LEU A 63 3.38 2.55 -5.59
CA LEU A 63 3.79 3.45 -6.67
C LEU A 63 5.15 3.06 -7.27
N HIS A 64 6.15 2.75 -6.44
CA HIS A 64 7.45 2.26 -6.93
C HIS A 64 7.29 0.91 -7.64
N ALA A 65 6.50 -0.01 -7.09
CA ALA A 65 6.24 -1.31 -7.70
C ALA A 65 5.54 -1.22 -9.06
N LEU A 66 4.59 -0.28 -9.22
CA LEU A 66 3.88 -0.06 -10.47
C LEU A 66 4.80 0.49 -11.56
N ALA A 67 5.74 1.39 -11.23
CA ALA A 67 6.71 1.88 -12.19
C ALA A 67 7.52 0.73 -12.82
N THR A 68 8.05 -0.18 -11.98
CA THR A 68 8.75 -1.39 -12.44
C THR A 68 7.82 -2.34 -13.19
N THR A 69 6.57 -2.49 -12.73
CA THR A 69 5.58 -3.34 -13.39
C THR A 69 5.30 -2.84 -14.81
N TYR A 70 5.07 -1.55 -14.99
CA TYR A 70 4.80 -0.97 -16.30
C TYR A 70 6.02 -1.00 -17.21
N ALA A 71 7.23 -0.80 -16.68
CA ALA A 71 8.44 -1.02 -17.44
C ALA A 71 8.48 -2.44 -18.03
N ARG A 72 8.18 -3.48 -17.23
CA ARG A 72 8.11 -4.86 -17.71
C ARG A 72 7.01 -5.09 -18.75
N TRP A 73 5.82 -4.56 -18.49
CA TRP A 73 4.64 -4.82 -19.32
C TRP A 73 4.65 -4.09 -20.65
N LEU A 74 5.19 -2.87 -20.68
CA LEU A 74 5.12 -1.99 -21.84
C LEU A 74 6.43 -1.92 -22.62
N SER A 75 7.51 -2.55 -22.13
CA SER A 75 8.76 -2.65 -22.89
C SER A 75 8.52 -3.45 -24.18
N PRO A 76 8.96 -2.95 -25.35
CA PRO A 76 8.87 -3.72 -26.58
C PRO A 76 9.72 -4.99 -26.47
N GLN A 77 9.34 -6.06 -27.20
CA GLN A 77 10.01 -7.36 -27.11
C GLN A 77 11.53 -7.26 -27.27
N ARG A 78 12.00 -6.44 -28.22
CA ARG A 78 13.43 -6.15 -28.41
C ARG A 78 14.15 -5.73 -27.13
N ALA A 79 13.54 -4.86 -26.31
CA ALA A 79 14.14 -4.36 -25.09
C ALA A 79 14.15 -5.44 -23.99
N GLN A 80 13.19 -6.36 -24.02
CA GLN A 80 13.15 -7.50 -23.10
C GLN A 80 14.23 -8.54 -23.47
N ASP A 81 14.37 -8.82 -24.78
CA ASP A 81 15.32 -9.81 -25.31
C ASP A 81 16.78 -9.37 -25.14
N HIS A 82 17.06 -8.07 -25.30
CA HIS A 82 18.40 -7.50 -25.15
C HIS A 82 18.79 -7.21 -23.69
N GLY A 83 17.86 -7.38 -22.73
CA GLY A 83 18.14 -7.14 -21.31
C GLY A 83 17.95 -5.69 -20.86
N ASP A 84 17.53 -4.78 -21.73
CA ASP A 84 17.36 -3.35 -21.43
C ASP A 84 16.29 -3.12 -20.36
N THR A 85 15.22 -3.92 -20.37
CA THR A 85 14.19 -3.86 -19.33
C THR A 85 14.78 -4.17 -17.96
N GLN A 86 15.63 -5.18 -17.85
CA GLN A 86 16.29 -5.60 -16.61
C GLN A 86 17.29 -4.53 -16.14
N GLU A 87 17.97 -3.86 -17.07
CA GLU A 87 18.83 -2.71 -16.76
C GLU A 87 18.01 -1.55 -16.17
N LEU A 88 16.90 -1.21 -16.82
CA LEU A 88 15.99 -0.15 -16.37
C LEU A 88 15.43 -0.43 -14.97
N GLU A 89 15.22 -1.71 -14.63
CA GLU A 89 14.70 -2.11 -13.31
C GLU A 89 15.69 -1.89 -12.16
N LYS A 90 17.00 -1.80 -12.42
CA LYS A 90 18.01 -1.68 -11.36
C LYS A 90 17.79 -0.44 -10.49
N ASN A 91 17.56 0.72 -11.11
CA ASN A 91 17.37 1.97 -10.38
C ASN A 91 16.09 1.98 -9.51
N PRO A 92 14.88 1.68 -10.03
CA PRO A 92 13.67 1.64 -9.20
C PRO A 92 13.70 0.49 -8.17
N SER A 93 14.49 -0.57 -8.40
CA SER A 93 14.64 -1.65 -7.42
C SER A 93 15.27 -1.19 -6.11
N VAL A 94 16.19 -0.23 -6.15
CA VAL A 94 16.82 0.35 -4.95
C VAL A 94 15.77 0.98 -4.04
N ASN A 95 14.81 1.71 -4.61
CA ASN A 95 13.73 2.33 -3.84
C ASN A 95 12.83 1.28 -3.18
N MET A 96 12.50 0.20 -3.89
CA MET A 96 11.73 -0.90 -3.31
C MET A 96 12.48 -1.59 -2.16
N GLN A 97 13.78 -1.81 -2.31
CA GLN A 97 14.60 -2.38 -1.24
C GLN A 97 14.65 -1.47 -0.02
N GLU A 98 14.78 -0.16 -0.22
CA GLU A 98 14.74 0.81 0.87
C GLU A 98 13.37 0.88 1.57
N ASP A 99 12.27 0.72 0.83
CA ASP A 99 10.93 0.62 1.41
C ASP A 99 10.79 -0.61 2.31
N PHE A 100 11.30 -1.77 1.88
CA PHE A 100 11.34 -2.99 2.71
C PHE A 100 12.28 -2.83 3.91
N ASN A 101 13.44 -2.21 3.74
CA ASN A 101 14.38 -1.93 4.84
C ASN A 101 13.73 -1.03 5.90
N ARG A 102 12.96 -0.01 5.48
CA ARG A 102 12.22 0.87 6.38
C ARG A 102 11.10 0.14 7.12
N LEU A 103 10.39 -0.76 6.44
CA LEU A 103 9.37 -1.60 7.04
C LEU A 103 9.97 -2.52 8.10
N ASP A 104 11.02 -3.24 7.76
CA ASP A 104 11.70 -4.20 8.66
C ASP A 104 12.24 -3.50 9.91
N LYS A 105 12.94 -2.36 9.74
CA LYS A 105 13.40 -1.53 10.87
C LYS A 105 12.25 -0.99 11.73
N GLY A 106 11.13 -0.62 11.10
CA GLY A 106 9.93 -0.17 11.82
C GLY A 106 9.37 -1.26 12.72
N LEU A 107 9.23 -2.47 12.17
CA LEU A 107 8.76 -3.66 12.89
C LEU A 107 9.71 -4.07 14.02
N GLU A 108 11.02 -4.06 13.77
CA GLU A 108 12.05 -4.34 14.78
C GLU A 108 12.00 -3.34 15.94
N LYS A 109 11.84 -2.05 15.65
CA LYS A 109 11.83 -0.99 16.66
C LYS A 109 10.63 -1.09 17.59
N TRP A 110 9.46 -1.46 17.06
CA TRP A 110 8.22 -1.40 17.84
C TRP A 110 7.91 -2.71 18.54
N LYS A 111 8.29 -3.87 17.98
CA LYS A 111 8.00 -5.22 18.53
C LYS A 111 6.57 -5.38 19.04
N THR A 112 5.63 -4.65 18.43
CA THR A 112 4.24 -4.56 18.88
C THR A 112 3.38 -5.67 18.28
N GLY A 113 3.88 -6.41 17.29
CA GLY A 113 3.15 -7.43 16.53
C GLY A 113 2.56 -6.88 15.24
N PHE A 114 2.00 -5.67 15.26
CA PHE A 114 1.45 -4.96 14.09
C PHE A 114 2.08 -3.56 13.93
N LEU A 115 1.82 -2.89 12.81
CA LEU A 115 2.41 -1.58 12.47
C LEU A 115 2.03 -0.48 13.46
N VAL A 116 0.83 -0.56 14.05
CA VAL A 116 0.34 0.41 15.04
C VAL A 116 -0.23 -0.32 16.25
N GLY A 117 0.67 -0.74 17.16
CA GLY A 117 0.28 -1.39 18.40
C GLY A 117 0.04 -2.90 18.22
N LYS A 118 -0.79 -3.48 19.08
CA LYS A 118 -0.95 -4.94 19.22
C LYS A 118 -2.12 -5.53 18.43
N THR A 119 -2.84 -4.70 17.69
CA THR A 119 -4.04 -5.08 16.95
C THR A 119 -3.87 -4.78 15.46
N LEU A 120 -4.44 -5.63 14.62
CA LEU A 120 -4.54 -5.39 13.18
C LEU A 120 -5.34 -4.11 12.92
N VAL A 121 -4.81 -3.21 12.10
CA VAL A 121 -5.48 -1.98 11.66
C VAL A 121 -5.34 -1.79 10.14
N ASP A 122 -6.02 -0.79 9.58
CA ASP A 122 -5.98 -0.48 8.14
C ASP A 122 -4.57 -0.35 7.56
N ALA A 123 -3.63 0.18 8.36
CA ALA A 123 -2.23 0.26 7.99
C ALA A 123 -1.63 -1.12 7.65
N ASP A 124 -1.88 -2.12 8.49
CA ASP A 124 -1.38 -3.48 8.26
C ASP A 124 -1.95 -4.08 6.98
N ILE A 125 -3.26 -3.91 6.77
CA ILE A 125 -3.96 -4.43 5.58
C ILE A 125 -3.37 -3.82 4.31
N MET A 126 -3.24 -2.49 4.26
CA MET A 126 -2.76 -1.77 3.09
C MET A 126 -1.30 -2.08 2.77
N VAL A 127 -0.43 -2.10 3.78
CA VAL A 127 0.99 -2.45 3.58
C VAL A 127 1.11 -3.93 3.21
N HIS A 128 0.31 -4.82 3.83
CA HIS A 128 0.37 -6.26 3.55
C HIS A 128 0.02 -6.57 2.09
N VAL A 129 -1.07 -5.98 1.58
CA VAL A 129 -1.43 -6.12 0.15
C VAL A 129 -0.29 -5.64 -0.76
N SER A 130 0.35 -4.52 -0.39
CA SER A 130 1.46 -3.95 -1.17
C SER A 130 2.69 -4.85 -1.19
N VAL A 131 3.09 -5.37 -0.02
CA VAL A 131 4.21 -6.30 0.14
C VAL A 131 3.94 -7.59 -0.64
N GLN A 132 2.73 -8.15 -0.53
CA GLN A 132 2.34 -9.36 -1.27
C GLN A 132 2.41 -9.15 -2.79
N TYR A 133 1.95 -8.00 -3.28
CA TYR A 133 2.04 -7.65 -4.70
C TYR A 133 3.49 -7.62 -5.21
N ILE A 134 4.38 -6.98 -4.44
CA ILE A 134 5.81 -6.87 -4.74
C ILE A 134 6.48 -8.25 -4.73
N SER A 135 6.21 -9.04 -3.69
CA SER A 135 6.77 -10.38 -3.52
C SER A 135 6.33 -11.34 -4.62
N ALA A 136 5.04 -11.35 -4.97
CA ALA A 136 4.49 -12.22 -6.02
C ALA A 136 5.16 -12.04 -7.39
N ARG A 137 5.67 -10.83 -7.65
CA ARG A 137 6.25 -10.44 -8.94
C ARG A 137 7.77 -10.33 -8.91
N ALA A 138 8.38 -10.64 -7.77
CA ALA A 138 9.81 -10.46 -7.54
C ALA A 138 10.31 -9.07 -8.00
N LEU A 139 9.59 -8.00 -7.61
CA LEU A 139 9.93 -6.62 -7.96
C LEU A 139 10.99 -6.11 -6.97
N GLY A 140 12.19 -5.84 -7.47
CA GLY A 140 13.30 -5.32 -6.69
C GLY A 140 13.85 -6.19 -5.55
N ILE A 141 13.32 -7.40 -5.37
CA ILE A 141 13.75 -8.34 -4.31
C ILE A 141 14.67 -9.45 -4.81
N ARG A 142 15.07 -9.44 -6.09
CA ARG A 142 16.03 -10.43 -6.62
C ARG A 142 17.42 -10.16 -6.04
N GLY A 143 18.02 -11.18 -5.42
CA GLY A 143 19.36 -11.08 -4.82
C GLY A 143 19.42 -10.36 -3.46
N VAL A 144 18.26 -10.06 -2.85
CA VAL A 144 18.23 -9.50 -1.49
C VAL A 144 18.56 -10.58 -0.47
N ASP A 145 19.45 -10.25 0.47
CA ASP A 145 19.83 -11.12 1.59
C ASP A 145 18.61 -11.54 2.40
N THR A 146 18.32 -12.84 2.43
CA THR A 146 17.17 -13.43 3.14
C THR A 146 17.19 -13.17 4.65
N LYS A 147 18.33 -12.76 5.23
CA LYS A 147 18.40 -12.31 6.63
C LYS A 147 17.75 -10.93 6.84
N LYS A 148 17.76 -10.06 5.82
CA LYS A 148 17.06 -8.77 5.84
C LYS A 148 15.60 -9.02 5.44
N GLY A 149 14.67 -8.81 6.36
CA GLY A 149 13.24 -9.06 6.13
C GLY A 149 12.62 -10.15 6.99
N LYS A 150 13.34 -10.70 7.98
CA LYS A 150 12.75 -11.66 8.94
C LYS A 150 11.55 -11.05 9.67
N ASN A 151 11.62 -9.79 10.09
CA ASN A 151 10.51 -9.14 10.78
C ASN A 151 9.32 -8.94 9.84
N VAL A 152 9.59 -8.59 8.58
CA VAL A 152 8.55 -8.48 7.53
C VAL A 152 7.87 -9.84 7.31
N ALA A 153 8.63 -10.92 7.21
CA ALA A 153 8.06 -12.27 7.02
C ALA A 153 7.18 -12.70 8.20
N GLU A 154 7.66 -12.53 9.43
CA GLU A 154 6.90 -12.84 10.65
C GLU A 154 5.63 -11.99 10.78
N TRP A 155 5.73 -10.70 10.44
CA TRP A 155 4.60 -9.79 10.41
C TRP A 155 3.58 -10.17 9.33
N VAL A 156 4.03 -10.52 8.12
CA VAL A 156 3.16 -11.00 7.02
C VAL A 156 2.38 -12.23 7.46
N ASP A 157 3.05 -13.22 8.06
CA ASP A 157 2.38 -14.44 8.54
C ASP A 157 1.40 -14.15 9.68
N SER A 158 1.73 -13.21 10.57
CA SER A 158 0.83 -12.79 11.65
C SER A 158 -0.40 -12.06 11.11
N ALA A 159 -0.21 -11.11 10.20
CA ALA A 159 -1.29 -10.39 9.53
C ALA A 159 -2.19 -11.35 8.74
N ARG A 160 -1.59 -12.29 8.01
CA ARG A 160 -2.31 -13.33 7.24
C ARG A 160 -3.20 -14.20 8.12
N ARG A 161 -2.69 -14.63 9.29
CA ARG A 161 -3.45 -15.45 10.25
C ARG A 161 -4.68 -14.71 10.78
N VAL A 162 -4.53 -13.43 11.14
CA VAL A 162 -5.62 -12.64 11.72
C VAL A 162 -6.67 -12.23 10.67
N MET A 163 -6.25 -11.85 9.46
CA MET A 163 -7.19 -11.48 8.40
C MET A 163 -8.02 -12.66 7.84
N GLY A 164 -7.72 -13.91 8.22
CA GLY A 164 -8.46 -15.08 7.74
C GLY A 164 -8.36 -15.30 6.22
N THR A 165 -7.29 -14.79 5.59
CA THR A 165 -7.14 -14.67 4.11
C THR A 165 -7.09 -15.98 3.35
N ARG A 166 -7.16 -17.16 3.99
CA ARG A 166 -7.39 -18.42 3.26
C ARG A 166 -8.75 -18.44 2.53
N LYS A 167 -9.77 -17.71 3.00
CA LYS A 167 -11.13 -17.81 2.44
C LYS A 167 -11.57 -16.65 1.53
N LEU A 168 -11.05 -15.43 1.73
CA LEU A 168 -11.52 -14.26 0.97
C LEU A 168 -10.98 -14.20 -0.46
N TRP A 169 -9.78 -14.74 -0.71
CA TRP A 169 -9.12 -14.67 -2.02
C TRP A 169 -9.44 -15.84 -2.95
N ILE A 170 -10.12 -16.89 -2.46
CA ILE A 170 -10.34 -18.14 -3.21
C ILE A 170 -11.81 -18.35 -3.61
N ARG A 171 -12.82 -17.67 -3.01
CA ARG A 171 -14.17 -18.25 -2.98
C ARG A 171 -15.36 -17.55 -3.66
N ARG A 172 -15.23 -16.51 -4.49
CA ARG A 172 -16.41 -16.00 -5.23
C ARG A 172 -16.12 -15.52 -6.64
N GLY A 173 -15.95 -16.48 -7.55
CA GLY A 173 -16.29 -16.27 -8.96
C GLY A 173 -17.76 -15.86 -9.08
N LEU A 174 -18.00 -14.56 -9.19
CA LEU A 174 -19.30 -14.00 -9.58
C LEU A 174 -19.07 -13.31 -10.92
N TYR A 175 -19.45 -14.02 -11.98
CA TYR A 175 -19.79 -13.43 -13.26
C TYR A 175 -20.91 -12.40 -13.01
N CYS A 176 -20.67 -11.12 -13.34
CA CYS A 176 -21.71 -10.12 -13.48
C CYS A 176 -21.92 -9.89 -14.98
N PRO A 177 -23.09 -10.19 -15.58
CA PRO A 177 -23.31 -10.09 -17.03
C PRO A 177 -23.47 -8.67 -17.56
N LEU A 178 -23.30 -7.64 -16.72
CA LEU A 178 -23.45 -6.25 -17.11
C LEU A 178 -22.20 -5.50 -16.64
N GLY A 179 -21.47 -4.96 -17.62
CA GLY A 179 -20.16 -4.37 -17.46
C GLY A 179 -20.09 -3.32 -16.35
N TYR A 180 -18.90 -3.18 -15.78
CA TYR A 180 -18.50 -2.28 -14.68
C TYR A 180 -18.79 -2.78 -13.27
N VAL A 181 -17.94 -3.69 -12.78
CA VAL A 181 -17.45 -3.67 -11.39
C VAL A 181 -16.03 -4.22 -11.35
N GLY A 182 -15.03 -3.38 -11.03
CA GLY A 182 -13.63 -3.79 -10.89
C GLY A 182 -13.31 -4.29 -9.48
N TYR A 183 -12.80 -5.51 -9.37
CA TYR A 183 -12.24 -6.06 -8.14
C TYR A 183 -10.80 -6.55 -8.36
N TRP A 184 -10.01 -6.52 -7.28
CA TRP A 184 -8.64 -7.03 -7.24
C TRP A 184 -8.65 -8.56 -7.17
N TRP A 185 -8.11 -9.21 -8.19
CA TRP A 185 -7.92 -10.67 -8.21
C TRP A 185 -6.44 -10.99 -8.21
N ILE A 186 -5.99 -11.73 -7.19
CA ILE A 186 -4.66 -12.32 -7.11
C ILE A 186 -4.89 -13.79 -6.71
N THR A 187 -4.78 -14.71 -7.66
CA THR A 187 -4.92 -16.14 -7.42
C THR A 187 -3.56 -16.78 -7.20
N TRP A 188 -3.44 -17.55 -6.12
CA TRP A 188 -2.24 -18.29 -5.75
C TRP A 188 -2.53 -19.77 -5.78
N ASP A 189 -1.68 -20.53 -6.46
CA ASP A 189 -1.64 -21.99 -6.32
C ASP A 189 -0.19 -22.44 -6.06
N HIS A 190 0.02 -23.21 -4.98
CA HIS A 190 1.32 -23.75 -4.57
C HIS A 190 2.51 -22.77 -4.68
N GLY A 191 2.33 -21.51 -4.26
CA GLY A 191 3.40 -20.50 -4.28
C GLY A 191 3.67 -19.86 -5.64
N LYS A 192 2.83 -20.09 -6.65
CA LYS A 192 2.87 -19.43 -7.96
C LYS A 192 1.64 -18.53 -8.16
N LEU A 193 1.89 -17.32 -8.67
CA LEU A 193 0.84 -16.38 -9.07
C LEU A 193 0.28 -16.83 -10.43
N LEU A 194 -1.01 -17.18 -10.48
CA LEU A 194 -1.66 -17.67 -11.71
C LEU A 194 -2.15 -16.53 -12.61
N THR A 195 -2.75 -15.49 -12.03
CA THR A 195 -3.22 -14.28 -12.73
C THR A 195 -3.28 -13.09 -11.78
N SER A 196 -3.01 -11.90 -12.31
CA SER A 196 -3.25 -10.64 -11.60
C SER A 196 -3.79 -9.60 -12.58
N VAL A 197 -4.99 -9.09 -12.32
CA VAL A 197 -5.61 -7.97 -13.05
C VAL A 197 -5.67 -6.78 -12.11
N ILE A 198 -5.01 -5.68 -12.49
CA ILE A 198 -5.09 -4.40 -11.80
C ILE A 198 -6.00 -3.51 -12.65
N CYS A 199 -7.19 -3.20 -12.14
CA CYS A 199 -8.02 -2.15 -12.73
C CYS A 199 -7.72 -0.85 -11.98
N VAL A 200 -6.87 -0.01 -12.55
CA VAL A 200 -6.74 1.39 -12.12
C VAL A 200 -7.88 2.15 -12.76
N TYR A 201 -8.81 2.67 -11.97
CA TYR A 201 -9.79 3.64 -12.46
C TYR A 201 -9.04 4.93 -12.84
N PHE A 202 -8.85 5.16 -14.14
CA PHE A 202 -8.69 6.51 -14.66
C PHE A 202 -10.08 7.00 -15.03
N GLY A 203 -10.68 7.81 -14.16
CA GLY A 203 -11.85 8.59 -14.54
C GLY A 203 -11.38 9.69 -15.49
N PHE A 204 -11.47 9.46 -16.79
CA PHE A 204 -11.61 10.55 -17.75
C PHE A 204 -13.12 10.82 -17.85
N THR A 205 -13.53 11.96 -17.30
CA THR A 205 -14.77 12.61 -17.74
C THR A 205 -14.61 13.14 -19.15
#